data_AF-L2GWJ5-F1
#
_entry.id   AF-L2GWJ5-F1
#
_cell.length_a   1.000
_cell.length_b   1.000
_cell.length_c   1.000
_cell.angle_alpha   90.00
_cell.angle_beta   90.00
_cell.angle_gamma   90.00
#
_symmetry.space_group_name_H-M   'P 1'
#
loop_
_entity.id
_entity.type
_entity.pdbx_description
1 polymer ?
#
loop_
_entity_poly.entity_id
_entity_poly.type
_entity_poly.pdbx_seq_one_letter_code
_entity_poly.pdbx_strand_id
1 'polypeptide(L)'
;MPNPHIELENEYKLIKQLLYKSKNQHRRTLIYRKMKELFKKIKGRESMNAIKNVSRDLYVLTSSNVPLGHFIGFTYVIMGISAKVYCIADELEMDEVRESNAKESDSDEICDVFDKIRKNDLKLL
;
A
#
# COMPACT_ATOMS: atom_id res chain seq x y z
N MET A 1 -15.20 10.00 -0.32
CA MET A 1 -14.01 9.87 0.55
C MET A 1 -12.83 10.54 -0.14
N PRO A 2 -11.80 11.01 0.58
CA PRO A 2 -10.61 11.56 -0.05
C PRO A 2 -9.92 10.49 -0.91
N ASN A 3 -9.24 10.90 -1.99
CA ASN A 3 -8.60 9.95 -2.91
C ASN A 3 -7.37 9.29 -2.22
N PRO A 4 -7.32 7.95 -2.12
CA PRO A 4 -6.26 7.24 -1.40
C PRO A 4 -4.86 7.50 -1.99
N HIS A 5 -4.74 7.74 -3.30
CA HIS A 5 -3.45 8.12 -3.91
C HIS A 5 -2.96 9.49 -3.43
N ILE A 6 -3.87 10.46 -3.25
CA ILE A 6 -3.53 11.79 -2.73
C ILE A 6 -3.11 11.69 -1.27
N GLU A 7 -3.80 10.86 -0.49
CA GLU A 7 -3.43 10.61 0.90
C GLU A 7 -2.06 9.96 1.03
N LEU A 8 -1.76 8.95 0.22
CA LEU A 8 -0.45 8.28 0.23
C LEU A 8 0.68 9.27 -0.10
N GLU A 9 0.46 10.18 -1.05
CA GLU A 9 1.42 11.22 -1.41
C GLU A 9 1.63 12.23 -0.26
N ASN A 10 0.57 12.54 0.50
CA ASN A 10 0.69 13.40 1.68
C ASN A 10 1.49 12.72 2.80
N GLU A 11 1.23 11.43 3.06
CA GLU A 11 2.01 10.65 4.03
C GLU A 11 3.46 10.50 3.59
N TYR A 12 3.72 10.31 2.29
CA TYR A 12 5.08 10.30 1.73
C TYR A 12 5.84 11.60 2.01
N LYS A 13 5.19 12.76 1.81
CA LYS A 13 5.78 14.08 2.12
C LYS A 13 6.08 14.22 3.61
N LEU A 14 5.18 13.76 4.47
CA LEU A 14 5.35 13.80 5.92
C LEU A 14 6.53 12.92 6.36
N ILE A 15 6.62 11.69 5.85
CA ILE A 15 7.75 10.77 6.10
C ILE A 15 9.07 11.41 5.64
N LYS A 16 9.10 12.08 4.48
CA LYS A 16 10.29 12.79 3.99
C LYS A 16 10.76 13.86 4.98
N GLN A 17 9.83 14.66 5.51
CA GLN A 17 10.13 15.71 6.50
C GLN A 17 10.64 15.09 7.82
N LEU A 18 10.01 14.01 8.28
CA LEU A 18 10.43 13.30 9.49
C LEU A 18 11.82 12.68 9.34
N LEU A 19 12.14 12.07 8.19
CA LEU A 19 13.46 11.53 7.91
C LEU A 19 14.55 12.60 7.92
N TYR A 20 14.22 13.81 7.44
CA TYR A 20 15.13 14.95 7.50
C TYR A 20 15.35 15.39 8.94
N LYS A 21 14.28 15.65 9.69
CA LYS A 21 14.33 16.15 11.07
C LYS A 21 14.99 15.16 12.05
N SER A 22 14.72 13.86 11.89
CA SER A 22 15.21 12.80 12.79
C SER A 22 16.59 12.25 12.43
N LYS A 23 17.21 12.70 11.32
CA LYS A 23 18.47 12.14 10.81
C LYS A 23 19.58 12.15 11.85
N ASN A 24 19.86 13.27 12.51
CA ASN A 24 21.02 13.34 13.39
C ASN A 24 20.79 12.62 14.73
N GLN A 25 19.56 12.65 15.22
CA GLN A 25 19.20 12.07 16.52
C GLN A 25 18.98 10.55 16.44
N HIS A 26 18.42 10.06 15.33
CA HIS A 26 17.93 8.68 15.24
C HIS A 26 18.57 7.86 14.10
N ARG A 27 19.55 8.37 13.34
CA ARG A 27 20.13 7.64 12.17
C ARG A 27 20.55 6.20 12.44
N ARG A 28 20.94 5.87 13.67
CA ARG A 28 21.39 4.52 14.05
C ARG A 28 20.27 3.63 14.62
N THR A 29 19.08 4.17 14.88
CA THR A 29 17.96 3.39 15.43
C THR A 29 17.29 2.53 14.36
N LEU A 30 16.70 1.41 14.80
CA LEU A 30 15.92 0.54 13.91
C LEU A 30 14.69 1.27 13.35
N ILE A 31 14.02 2.10 14.16
CA ILE A 31 12.88 2.91 13.74
C ILE A 31 13.25 3.78 12.53
N TYR A 32 14.38 4.50 12.61
CA TYR A 32 14.82 5.36 11.51
C TYR A 32 15.11 4.56 10.24
N ARG A 33 15.79 3.41 10.38
CA ARG A 33 16.11 2.53 9.25
C ARG A 33 14.84 2.00 8.58
N LYS A 34 13.87 1.55 9.36
CA LYS A 34 12.59 1.01 8.88
C LYS A 34 11.69 2.11 8.29
N MET A 35 11.68 3.31 8.86
CA MET A 35 11.03 4.49 8.25
C MET A 35 11.67 4.87 6.91
N LYS A 36 12.99 4.79 6.79
CA LYS A 36 13.71 5.02 5.52
C LYS A 36 13.40 3.93 4.48
N GLU A 37 13.22 2.69 4.92
CA GLU A 37 12.76 1.59 4.08
C GLU A 37 11.35 1.89 3.54
N LEU A 38 10.41 2.27 4.40
CA LEU A 38 9.06 2.64 4.01
C LEU A 38 9.06 3.76 2.96
N PHE A 39 9.83 4.82 3.22
CA PHE A 39 10.01 5.93 2.28
C PHE A 39 10.49 5.46 0.90
N LYS A 40 11.45 4.54 0.85
CA LYS A 40 11.97 4.00 -0.41
C LYS A 40 10.91 3.20 -1.17
N LYS A 41 10.13 2.37 -0.47
CA LYS A 41 9.07 1.55 -1.09
C LYS A 41 7.97 2.41 -1.70
N ILE A 42 7.51 3.43 -0.97
CA ILE A 42 6.51 4.38 -1.48
C ILE A 42 7.10 5.17 -2.67
N LYS A 43 8.33 5.69 -2.54
CA LYS A 43 9.00 6.42 -3.63
C LYS A 43 9.18 5.56 -4.88
N GLY A 44 9.56 4.30 -4.68
CA GLY A 44 9.77 3.33 -5.76
C GLY A 44 8.47 2.83 -6.38
N ARG A 45 7.31 3.22 -5.83
CA ARG A 45 5.98 2.70 -6.20
C ARG A 45 5.98 1.17 -6.24
N GLU A 46 6.59 0.56 -5.22
CA GLU A 46 6.53 -0.88 -5.03
C GLU A 46 5.09 -1.33 -4.76
N SER A 47 4.83 -2.64 -4.83
CA SER A 47 3.49 -3.19 -4.61
C SER A 47 2.91 -2.79 -3.26
N MET A 48 1.59 -2.62 -3.21
CA MET A 48 0.89 -2.23 -1.99
C MET A 48 1.13 -3.23 -0.85
N ASN A 49 1.21 -4.53 -1.14
CA ASN A 49 1.59 -5.55 -0.17
C ASN A 49 3.00 -5.30 0.43
N ALA A 50 3.98 -4.91 -0.39
CA ALA A 50 5.33 -4.59 0.11
C ALA A 50 5.32 -3.35 1.03
N ILE A 51 4.52 -2.34 0.70
CA ILE A 51 4.31 -1.14 1.52
C ILE A 51 3.62 -1.50 2.84
N LYS A 52 2.55 -2.33 2.79
CA LYS A 52 1.81 -2.81 3.96
C LYS A 52 2.71 -3.55 4.95
N ASN A 53 3.54 -4.46 4.46
CA ASN A 53 4.42 -5.26 5.32
C ASN A 53 5.41 -4.37 6.09
N VAL A 54 6.03 -3.40 5.42
CA VAL A 54 6.97 -2.48 6.08
C VAL A 54 6.25 -1.51 7.02
N SER A 55 5.06 -1.04 6.67
CA SER A 55 4.23 -0.23 7.55
C SER A 55 3.84 -0.98 8.83
N ARG A 56 3.42 -2.25 8.71
CA ARG A 56 3.10 -3.11 9.85
C ARG A 56 4.32 -3.34 10.74
N ASP A 57 5.46 -3.68 10.16
CA ASP A 57 6.73 -3.85 10.89
C ASP A 57 7.10 -2.58 11.67
N LEU A 58 6.96 -1.41 11.02
CA LEU A 58 7.27 -0.12 11.63
C LEU A 58 6.33 0.18 12.80
N TYR A 59 5.04 -0.13 12.66
CA TYR A 59 4.05 0.02 13.73
C TYR A 59 4.39 -0.86 14.93
N VAL A 60 4.67 -2.15 14.71
CA VAL A 60 5.04 -3.08 15.78
C VAL A 60 6.33 -2.62 16.47
N LEU A 61 7.35 -2.27 15.69
CA LEU A 61 8.63 -1.79 16.23
C LEU A 61 8.45 -0.53 17.07
N THR A 62 7.67 0.45 16.59
CA THR A 62 7.44 1.68 17.35
C THR A 62 6.58 1.45 18.59
N SER A 63 5.57 0.60 18.53
CA SER A 63 4.75 0.24 19.70
C SER A 63 5.60 -0.41 20.81
N SER A 64 6.59 -1.22 20.46
CA SER A 64 7.52 -1.84 21.43
C SER A 64 8.43 -0.84 22.14
N ASN A 65 8.58 0.38 21.60
CA ASN A 65 9.34 1.45 22.22
C ASN A 65 8.51 2.28 23.23
N VAL A 66 7.18 2.15 23.22
CA VAL A 66 6.30 2.92 24.14
C VAL A 66 6.62 2.65 25.61
N PRO A 67 6.79 1.40 26.08
CA PRO A 67 7.12 1.12 27.48
C PRO A 67 8.46 1.71 27.94
N LEU A 68 9.41 1.95 27.02
CA LEU A 68 10.71 2.54 27.36
C LEU A 68 10.62 4.03 27.68
N GLY A 69 9.52 4.70 27.33
CA GLY A 69 9.26 6.10 27.67
C GLY A 69 10.15 7.14 26.99
N HIS A 70 11.12 6.73 26.16
CA HIS A 70 11.99 7.63 25.42
C HIS A 70 11.36 8.09 24.12
N PHE A 71 11.43 9.40 23.85
CA PHE A 71 10.97 10.01 22.58
C PHE A 71 9.50 9.70 22.24
N ILE A 72 8.64 9.58 23.26
CA ILE A 72 7.23 9.17 23.14
C ILE A 72 6.48 9.92 22.03
N GLY A 73 6.63 11.25 21.96
CA GLY A 73 5.97 12.04 20.92
C GLY A 73 6.39 11.64 19.50
N PHE A 74 7.67 11.35 19.28
CA PHE A 74 8.16 10.86 18.00
C PHE A 74 7.64 9.45 17.70
N THR A 75 7.63 8.58 18.71
CA THR A 75 7.11 7.21 18.62
C THR A 75 5.65 7.20 18.19
N TYR A 76 4.78 7.99 18.83
CA TYR A 76 3.36 8.06 18.46
C TYR A 76 3.12 8.64 17.07
N VAL A 77 3.90 9.64 16.66
CA VAL A 77 3.82 10.17 15.29
C VAL A 77 4.12 9.08 14.27
N ILE A 78 5.17 8.29 14.46
CA ILE A 78 5.51 7.22 13.53
C ILE A 78 4.48 6.09 13.58
N MET A 79 3.97 5.74 14.76
CA MET A 79 2.86 4.78 14.88
C MET A 79 1.64 5.24 14.08
N GLY A 80 1.24 6.50 14.19
CA GLY A 80 0.11 7.04 13.45
C GLY A 80 0.32 6.98 11.93
N ILE A 81 1.49 7.40 11.46
CA ILE A 81 1.82 7.38 10.02
C ILE A 81 1.86 5.94 9.49
N SER A 82 2.51 5.03 10.21
CA SER A 82 2.60 3.62 9.78
C SER A 82 1.22 2.96 9.72
N ALA A 83 0.35 3.19 10.70
CA ALA A 83 -1.03 2.71 10.66
C ALA A 83 -1.80 3.30 9.46
N LYS A 84 -1.69 4.61 9.25
CA LYS A 84 -2.41 5.28 8.15
C LYS A 84 -1.93 4.80 6.77
N VAL A 85 -0.63 4.70 6.55
CA VAL A 85 -0.06 4.16 5.29
C VAL A 85 -0.50 2.71 5.08
N TYR A 86 -0.57 1.90 6.13
CA TYR A 86 -1.09 0.54 6.04
C TYR A 86 -2.55 0.53 5.53
N CYS A 87 -3.43 1.34 6.13
CA CYS A 87 -4.84 1.41 5.71
C CYS A 87 -5.00 1.88 4.27
N ILE A 88 -4.26 2.92 3.86
CA ILE A 88 -4.32 3.43 2.48
C ILE A 88 -3.83 2.36 1.48
N ALA A 89 -2.73 1.67 1.80
CA ALA A 89 -2.22 0.62 0.93
C ALA A 89 -3.16 -0.60 0.86
N ASP A 90 -3.88 -0.90 1.94
CA ASP A 90 -4.91 -1.95 1.97
C ASP A 90 -6.10 -1.60 1.07
N GLU A 91 -6.58 -0.35 1.13
CA GLU A 91 -7.66 0.15 0.28
C GLU A 91 -7.28 0.11 -1.21
N LEU A 92 -6.07 0.60 -1.54
CA LEU A 92 -5.56 0.58 -2.92
C LEU A 92 -5.40 -0.84 -3.47
N GLU A 93 -4.94 -1.79 -2.65
CA GLU A 93 -4.81 -3.20 -3.05
C GLU A 93 -6.19 -3.83 -3.34
N MET A 94 -7.20 -3.53 -2.52
CA MET A 94 -8.56 -4.02 -2.74
C MET A 94 -9.18 -3.48 -4.03
N ASP A 95 -8.91 -2.22 -4.36
CA ASP A 95 -9.42 -1.62 -5.60
C ASP A 95 -8.74 -2.21 -6.84
N GLU A 96 -7.42 -2.49 -6.79
CA GLU A 96 -6.71 -3.21 -7.86
C GLU A 96 -7.31 -4.61 -8.13
N VAL A 97 -7.66 -5.35 -7.06
CA VAL A 97 -8.28 -6.69 -7.18
C VAL A 97 -9.71 -6.61 -7.71
N ARG A 98 -10.48 -5.58 -7.34
CA ARG A 98 -11.84 -5.37 -7.88
C ARG A 98 -11.80 -5.08 -9.37
N GLU A 99 -10.87 -4.24 -9.81
CA GLU A 99 -10.70 -3.91 -11.22
C GLU A 99 -10.25 -5.10 -12.06
N SER A 100 -9.39 -5.98 -11.53
CA SER A 100 -9.00 -7.20 -12.25
C SER A 100 -10.17 -8.17 -12.42
N ASN A 101 -10.98 -8.35 -11.39
CA ASN A 101 -12.13 -9.26 -11.43
C ASN A 101 -13.23 -8.76 -12.39
N ALA A 102 -13.43 -7.44 -12.47
CA ALA A 102 -14.40 -6.85 -13.41
C ALA A 102 -13.98 -7.02 -14.89
N LYS A 103 -12.67 -7.07 -15.17
CA LYS A 103 -12.15 -7.27 -16.52
C LYS A 103 -12.21 -8.72 -16.98
N GLU A 104 -12.11 -9.68 -16.06
CA GLU A 104 -12.31 -11.11 -16.35
C GLU A 104 -13.77 -11.46 -16.63
N SER A 105 -14.74 -10.77 -15.99
CA SER A 105 -16.16 -11.02 -16.27
C SER A 105 -16.62 -10.53 -17.65
N ASP A 106 -15.98 -9.51 -18.23
CA ASP A 106 -16.36 -8.95 -19.53
C ASP A 106 -15.75 -9.73 -20.73
N SER A 107 -14.73 -10.56 -20.52
CA SER A 107 -14.09 -11.33 -21.60
C SER A 107 -14.76 -12.67 -21.92
N ASP A 108 -15.53 -13.23 -20.98
CA ASP A 108 -15.94 -14.64 -21.05
C ASP A 108 -17.39 -14.85 -21.52
N GLU A 109 -18.26 -13.83 -21.51
CA GLU A 109 -19.68 -14.03 -21.87
C GLU A 109 -20.06 -13.70 -23.33
N ILE A 110 -19.24 -12.95 -24.07
CA ILE A 110 -19.61 -12.52 -25.44
C ILE A 110 -18.98 -13.40 -26.55
N CYS A 111 -17.82 -14.02 -26.31
CA CYS A 111 -17.15 -14.81 -27.36
C CYS A 111 -17.75 -16.21 -27.56
N ASP A 112 -18.28 -16.85 -26.52
CA ASP A 112 -18.80 -18.23 -26.61
C ASP A 112 -20.18 -18.36 -27.26
N VAL A 113 -20.94 -17.26 -27.34
CA VAL A 113 -22.27 -17.26 -27.99
C VAL A 113 -22.15 -17.20 -29.51
N PHE A 114 -21.24 -16.38 -30.05
CA PHE A 114 -21.07 -16.23 -31.50
C PHE A 114 -20.41 -17.45 -32.16
N ASP A 115 -19.52 -18.16 -31.47
CA ASP A 115 -18.88 -19.38 -32.01
C ASP A 115 -19.81 -20.61 -32.00
N LYS A 116 -20.81 -20.65 -31.10
CA LYS A 116 -21.86 -21.68 -31.12
C LYS A 116 -22.87 -21.46 -32.24
N ILE A 117 -23.20 -20.21 -32.58
CA ILE A 117 -24.13 -19.90 -33.69
C ILE A 117 -23.49 -20.26 -35.05
N ARG A 118 -22.22 -19.89 -35.27
CA ARG A 118 -21.52 -20.21 -36.54
C ARG A 118 -21.35 -21.70 -36.82
N LYS A 119 -21.23 -22.55 -35.80
CA LYS A 119 -21.04 -24.01 -35.98
C LYS A 119 -22.33 -24.76 -36.31
N ASN A 120 -23.50 -24.20 -36.00
CA ASN A 120 -24.78 -24.84 -36.29
C ASN A 120 -25.28 -24.57 -37.72
N ASP A 121 -24.95 -23.43 -38.31
CA ASP A 121 -25.38 -23.09 -39.69
C ASP A 121 -24.54 -23.80 -40.78
N LEU A 122 -23.36 -24.31 -40.45
CA LEU A 122 -22.48 -25.04 -41.39
C LEU A 122 -22.75 -26.56 -41.46
N LYS A 123 -23.70 -27.09 -40.68
CA LYS A 123 -24.09 -28.52 -40.71
C LYS A 123 -25.38 -28.80 -41.48
N LEU A 124 -25.95 -27.80 -42.16
CA LEU A 124 -27.21 -27.90 -42.92
C LEU A 124 -27.05 -27.66 -44.43
N LEU A 125 -25.81 -27.69 -44.94
CA LEU A 125 -25.48 -27.81 -46.37
C LEU A 125 -24.91 -29.21 -46.64
#